data_AF-A0A0G0B3H7-F1
#
_entry.id   AF-A0A0G0B3H7-F1
#
_cell.length_a   1.000
_cell.length_b   1.000
_cell.length_c   1.000
_cell.angle_alpha   90.00
_cell.angle_beta   90.00
_cell.angle_gamma   90.00
#
_symmetry.space_group_name_H-M   'P 1'
#
loop_
_entity.id
_entity.type
_entity.pdbx_description
1 polymer ?
#
loop_
_entity_poly.entity_id
_entity_poly.type
_entity_poly.pdbx_seq_one_letter_code
_entity_poly.pdbx_strand_id
1 'polypeptide(L)'
;MINNEVEGSEFGLDSEGMRALLVDEVAKAIFLGQITDDNPSPSNGKTSLDQLLEWEFDIEGEDGMRQLKTDVFARVLELRGGCDMFGYDDVIF
;
A
#
# COMPACT_ATOMS: atom_id res chain seq x y z
N MET A 1 -34.30 -7.89 -31.38
CA MET A 1 -33.14 -8.62 -30.84
C MET A 1 -32.62 -7.77 -29.70
N ILE A 2 -32.95 -8.15 -28.46
CA ILE A 2 -32.44 -7.46 -27.27
C ILE A 2 -31.12 -8.16 -26.98
N ASN A 3 -30.01 -7.54 -27.39
CA ASN A 3 -28.70 -8.00 -26.97
C ASN A 3 -28.55 -7.56 -25.52
N ASN A 4 -28.91 -8.48 -24.62
CA ASN A 4 -28.64 -8.36 -23.20
C ASN A 4 -27.12 -8.31 -23.07
N GLU A 5 -26.62 -7.13 -22.75
CA GLU A 5 -25.22 -6.88 -22.48
C GLU A 5 -24.79 -7.81 -21.34
N VAL A 6 -23.60 -8.36 -21.53
CA VAL A 6 -22.99 -9.42 -20.75
C VAL A 6 -23.05 -9.06 -19.26
N GLU A 7 -23.67 -9.93 -18.45
CA GLU A 7 -23.59 -9.89 -17.00
C GLU A 7 -22.12 -10.06 -16.57
N GLY A 8 -21.42 -8.95 -16.40
CA GLY A 8 -20.17 -8.89 -15.67
C GLY A 8 -20.45 -8.83 -14.17
N SER A 9 -20.55 -9.99 -13.51
CA SER A 9 -20.17 -10.09 -12.10
C SER A 9 -18.64 -9.94 -12.03
N GLU A 10 -17.96 -9.34 -11.05
CA GLU A 10 -18.18 -9.12 -9.63
C GLU A 10 -17.34 -7.89 -9.20
N PHE A 11 -17.85 -7.06 -8.28
CA PHE A 11 -17.13 -5.94 -7.64
C PHE A 11 -16.50 -4.89 -8.58
N GLY A 12 -17.33 -3.99 -9.11
CA GLY A 12 -16.86 -2.74 -9.72
C GLY A 12 -16.30 -1.79 -8.66
N LEU A 13 -15.07 -2.03 -8.21
CA LEU A 13 -14.33 -1.07 -7.40
C LEU A 13 -13.80 0.03 -8.32
N ASP A 14 -14.08 1.27 -7.95
CA ASP A 14 -13.43 2.42 -8.60
C ASP A 14 -11.93 2.44 -8.27
N SER A 15 -11.19 3.33 -8.93
CA SER A 15 -9.75 3.47 -8.74
C SER A 15 -9.35 3.70 -7.27
N GLU A 16 -10.24 4.32 -6.49
CA GLU A 16 -10.03 4.58 -5.06
C GLU A 16 -10.23 3.31 -4.22
N GLY A 17 -11.26 2.52 -4.50
CA GLY A 17 -11.50 1.22 -3.88
C GLY A 17 -10.37 0.23 -4.17
N MET A 18 -9.86 0.22 -5.40
CA MET A 18 -8.69 -0.60 -5.77
C MET A 18 -7.44 -0.17 -4.98
N ARG A 19 -7.22 1.15 -4.84
CA ARG A 19 -6.12 1.71 -4.04
C ARG A 19 -6.21 1.28 -2.58
N ALA A 20 -7.39 1.35 -1.98
CA ALA A 20 -7.59 0.94 -0.59
C ALA A 20 -7.33 -0.55 -0.37
N LEU A 21 -7.75 -1.42 -1.31
CA LEU A 21 -7.45 -2.85 -1.24
C LEU A 21 -5.95 -3.13 -1.30
N LEU A 22 -5.25 -2.49 -2.22
CA LEU A 22 -3.80 -2.68 -2.36
C LEU A 22 -3.05 -2.21 -1.10
N VAL A 23 -3.44 -1.07 -0.53
CA VAL A 23 -2.91 -0.60 0.76
C VAL A 23 -3.14 -1.64 1.87
N ASP A 24 -4.34 -2.22 1.94
CA ASP A 24 -4.68 -3.25 2.94
C ASP A 24 -3.84 -4.54 2.76
N GLU A 25 -3.64 -4.99 1.53
CA GLU A 25 -2.83 -6.17 1.22
C GLU A 25 -1.34 -5.95 1.54
N VAL A 26 -0.78 -4.81 1.15
CA VAL A 26 0.60 -4.45 1.48
C VAL A 26 0.77 -4.33 3.01
N ALA A 27 -0.18 -3.70 3.71
CA ALA A 27 -0.14 -3.58 5.16
C ALA A 27 -0.18 -4.96 5.86
N LYS A 28 -1.01 -5.90 5.39
CA LYS A 28 -1.02 -7.28 5.91
C LYS A 28 0.33 -7.96 5.69
N ALA A 29 0.92 -7.82 4.51
CA ALA A 29 2.22 -8.43 4.21
C ALA A 29 3.34 -7.88 5.12
N ILE A 30 3.34 -6.58 5.41
CA ILE A 30 4.25 -5.97 6.41
C ILE A 30 3.94 -6.48 7.81
N PHE A 31 2.67 -6.51 8.21
CA PHE A 31 2.25 -6.99 9.53
C PHE A 31 2.68 -8.44 9.79
N LEU A 32 2.61 -9.29 8.76
CA LEU A 32 3.06 -10.69 8.80
C LEU A 32 4.59 -10.84 8.67
N GLY A 33 5.33 -9.75 8.43
CA GLY A 33 6.79 -9.75 8.27
C GLY A 33 7.28 -10.32 6.93
N GLN A 34 6.42 -10.35 5.91
CA GLN A 34 6.76 -10.84 4.57
C GLN A 34 7.47 -9.77 3.72
N ILE A 35 7.17 -8.50 4.00
CA ILE A 35 7.80 -7.33 3.38
C ILE A 35 8.45 -6.50 4.49
N THR A 36 9.64 -5.97 4.23
CA THR A 36 10.32 -5.05 5.14
C THR A 36 10.68 -3.73 4.44
N ASP A 37 10.71 -2.65 5.21
CA ASP A 37 11.09 -1.29 4.77
C ASP A 37 12.44 -0.85 5.35
N ASP A 38 13.19 -1.77 5.98
CA ASP A 38 14.47 -1.52 6.67
C ASP A 38 15.69 -2.03 5.86
N ASN A 39 15.44 -2.68 4.72
CA ASN A 39 16.48 -3.33 3.92
C ASN A 39 16.54 -2.73 2.50
N PRO A 40 17.24 -1.59 2.33
CA PRO A 40 17.44 -0.99 1.02
C PRO A 40 18.37 -1.84 0.17
N SER A 41 18.02 -2.02 -1.10
CA SER A 41 18.86 -2.75 -2.04
C SER A 41 20.18 -1.99 -2.33
N PRO A 42 21.35 -2.65 -2.33
CA PRO A 42 22.64 -2.00 -2.58
C PRO A 42 22.77 -1.38 -3.98
N SER A 43 21.95 -1.81 -4.93
CA SER A 43 22.04 -1.40 -6.34
C SER A 43 21.25 -0.14 -6.66
N ASN A 44 20.18 0.15 -5.92
CA ASN A 44 19.26 1.26 -6.22
C ASN A 44 18.79 2.02 -4.97
N GLY A 45 19.18 1.60 -3.76
CA GLY A 45 18.80 2.24 -2.50
C GLY A 45 17.34 2.06 -2.09
N LYS A 46 16.53 1.33 -2.87
CA LYS A 46 15.09 1.15 -2.64
C LYS A 46 14.83 -0.09 -1.79
N THR A 47 13.89 0.01 -0.85
CA THR A 47 13.42 -1.12 -0.04
C THR A 47 12.48 -2.01 -0.86
N SER A 48 12.15 -3.19 -0.33
CA SER A 48 11.13 -4.05 -0.97
C SER A 48 9.76 -3.37 -1.00
N LEU A 49 9.45 -2.53 -0.02
CA LEU A 49 8.23 -1.72 0.01
C LEU A 49 8.24 -0.67 -1.09
N ASP A 50 9.32 0.10 -1.25
CA ASP A 50 9.45 1.11 -2.30
C ASP A 50 9.17 0.53 -3.69
N GLN A 51 9.82 -0.59 -4.00
CA GLN A 51 9.72 -1.23 -5.31
C GLN A 51 8.30 -1.75 -5.57
N LEU A 52 7.63 -2.29 -4.55
CA LEU A 52 6.27 -2.77 -4.67
C LEU A 52 5.28 -1.62 -4.88
N LEU A 53 5.44 -0.51 -4.13
CA LEU A 53 4.56 0.64 -4.26
C LEU A 53 4.73 1.35 -5.62
N GLU A 54 5.97 1.47 -6.12
CA GLU A 54 6.21 2.02 -7.47
C GLU A 54 5.56 1.16 -8.55
N TRP A 55 5.69 -0.16 -8.44
CA TRP A 55 5.14 -1.10 -9.42
C TRP A 55 3.61 -1.08 -9.45
N GLU A 56 2.98 -1.08 -8.27
CA GLU A 56 1.54 -1.29 -8.16
C GLU A 56 0.71 -0.01 -8.34
N PHE A 57 1.27 1.15 -7.99
CA PHE A 57 0.54 2.43 -7.98
C PHE A 57 0.99 3.44 -9.03
N ASP A 58 1.95 3.07 -9.90
CA ASP A 58 2.50 3.93 -10.97
C ASP A 58 2.84 5.34 -10.45
N ILE A 59 3.51 5.40 -9.30
CA ILE A 59 3.76 6.67 -8.59
C ILE A 59 4.93 7.39 -9.23
N GLU A 60 4.68 8.59 -9.75
CA GLU A 60 5.73 9.51 -10.16
C GLU A 60 6.07 10.49 -9.03
N GLY A 61 7.23 10.28 -8.38
CA GLY A 61 7.84 11.25 -7.46
C GLY A 61 7.74 10.91 -5.97
N GLU A 62 8.54 11.62 -5.18
CA GLU A 62 8.74 11.34 -3.74
C GLU A 62 7.52 11.66 -2.88
N ASP A 63 6.76 12.70 -3.21
CA ASP A 63 5.60 13.12 -2.41
C ASP A 63 4.48 12.07 -2.41
N GLY A 64 4.18 11.50 -3.58
CA GLY A 64 3.19 10.42 -3.71
C GLY A 64 3.63 9.16 -2.98
N MET A 65 4.91 8.82 -3.08
CA MET A 65 5.49 7.67 -2.38
C MET A 65 5.39 7.84 -0.86
N ARG A 66 5.75 9.03 -0.36
CA ARG A 66 5.67 9.35 1.08
C ARG A 66 4.25 9.25 1.60
N GLN A 67 3.28 9.79 0.85
CA GLN A 67 1.87 9.71 1.25
C GLN A 67 1.39 8.26 1.29
N LEU A 68 1.73 7.45 0.27
CA LEU A 68 1.29 6.07 0.22
C LEU A 68 1.93 5.21 1.31
N LYS A 69 3.22 5.41 1.60
CA LYS A 69 3.87 4.78 2.76
C LYS A 69 3.14 5.13 4.05
N THR A 70 2.79 6.40 4.23
CA THR A 70 2.04 6.85 5.40
C THR A 70 0.71 6.11 5.52
N ASP A 71 -0.04 5.96 4.42
CA ASP A 71 -1.31 5.25 4.39
C ASP A 71 -1.13 3.75 4.74
N VAL A 72 -0.13 3.10 4.15
CA VAL A 72 0.20 1.70 4.43
C VAL A 72 0.56 1.49 5.90
N PHE A 73 1.46 2.31 6.45
CA PHE A 73 1.87 2.13 7.84
C PHE A 73 0.77 2.52 8.84
N ALA A 74 -0.06 3.53 8.53
CA ALA A 74 -1.26 3.80 9.31
C ALA A 74 -2.16 2.56 9.37
N ARG A 75 -2.36 1.87 8.24
CA ARG A 75 -3.11 0.62 8.20
C ARG A 75 -2.43 -0.52 8.96
N VAL A 76 -1.11 -0.63 8.93
CA VAL A 76 -0.35 -1.59 9.76
C VAL A 76 -0.58 -1.33 11.26
N LEU A 77 -0.59 -0.06 11.69
CA LEU A 77 -0.87 0.32 13.08
C LEU A 77 -2.29 -0.07 13.50
N GLU A 78 -3.28 0.12 12.62
CA GLU A 78 -4.65 -0.35 12.85
C GLU A 78 -4.70 -1.87 13.05
N LEU A 79 -4.02 -2.65 12.19
CA LEU A 79 -3.93 -4.11 12.31
C LEU A 79 -3.29 -4.56 13.64
N ARG A 80 -2.37 -3.76 14.20
CA ARG A 80 -1.73 -4.01 15.51
C ARG A 80 -2.62 -3.69 16.71
N GLY A 81 -3.86 -3.25 16.49
CA GLY A 81 -4.82 -2.94 17.55
C GLY A 81 -5.04 -1.45 17.82
N GLY A 82 -4.45 -0.57 16.99
CA GLY A 82 -4.79 0.86 16.89
C GLY A 82 -4.61 1.69 18.16
N CYS A 83 -3.47 2.40 18.26
CA CYS A 83 -3.39 3.82 18.63
C CYS A 83 -1.92 4.28 18.51
N ASP A 84 -1.60 5.16 17.54
CA ASP A 84 -0.62 6.21 17.81
C ASP A 84 -1.12 7.52 17.22
N MET A 85 -1.44 8.47 18.09
CA MET A 85 -2.19 9.69 17.71
C MET A 85 -1.30 10.74 17.06
N PHE A 86 0.02 10.73 17.22
CA PHE A 86 0.93 11.72 16.63
C PHE A 86 2.36 11.16 16.68
N GLY A 87 2.87 10.51 15.63
CA GLY A 87 4.20 9.91 15.74
C GLY A 87 4.76 9.19 14.52
N TYR A 88 4.77 9.80 13.33
CA TYR A 88 5.64 9.35 12.23
C TYR A 88 6.97 10.13 12.15
N ASP A 89 7.41 10.74 13.26
CA ASP A 89 8.72 11.39 13.33
C ASP A 89 9.80 10.53 14.02
N ASP A 90 9.46 9.38 14.64
CA ASP A 90 10.40 8.60 15.48
C ASP A 90 10.39 7.08 15.22
N VAL A 91 9.91 6.62 14.07
CA VAL A 91 10.13 5.21 13.66
C VAL A 91 11.49 5.11 12.97
N ILE A 92 12.55 5.14 13.78
CA ILE A 92 13.89 4.72 13.37
C ILE A 92 13.87 3.19 13.25
N PHE A 93 13.94 2.70 12.02
CA PHE A 93 14.51 1.39 11.69
C PHE A 93 15.62 1.60 10.65
#